data_AF-B7GDI0-F1
#
_entry.id   AF-B7GDI0-F1
#
_cell.length_a   1.000
_cell.length_b   1.000
_cell.length_c   1.000
_cell.angle_alpha   90.00
_cell.angle_beta   90.00
_cell.angle_gamma   90.00
#
_symmetry.space_group_name_H-M   'P 1'
#
loop_
_entity.id
_entity.type
_entity.pdbx_description
1 polymer ?
#
loop_
_entity_poly.entity_id
_entity_poly.type
_entity_poly.pdbx_seq_one_letter_code
_entity_poly.pdbx_strand_id
1 'polypeptide(L)'
;MSFLQINAPVRTLAIATSALVLVTSGSMAYKALAEYGWKGILNIIWEGDPFPNLRIHLNILRDIEASFEQEIHAIASLEEALERARLDSVDSGDKALVVRLWQSNIPQTDLRKKLAFLSDTLDKLAFKVDQVPAEIKCNIRQRKKKLSLQAVDLMERTDTLINLFKQAASE
;
A
#
# COMPACT_ATOMS: atom_id res chain seq x y z
N MET A 1 -23.14 34.33 62.22
CA MET A 1 -22.32 33.12 61.99
C MET A 1 -22.50 32.73 60.54
N SER A 2 -21.43 32.92 59.76
CA SER A 2 -21.36 32.70 58.32
C SER A 2 -20.71 31.34 58.02
N PHE A 3 -20.87 30.87 56.78
CA PHE A 3 -20.13 29.80 56.08
C PHE A 3 -20.54 28.35 56.43
N LEU A 4 -20.69 27.38 55.52
CA LEU A 4 -20.27 27.25 54.12
C LEU A 4 -21.12 26.21 53.36
N GLN A 5 -21.41 26.56 52.11
CA GLN A 5 -21.78 25.73 50.98
C GLN A 5 -20.61 24.80 50.56
N ILE A 6 -20.83 23.93 49.55
CA ILE A 6 -19.85 23.15 48.74
C ILE A 6 -19.70 21.68 49.23
N ASN A 7 -20.22 20.65 48.54
CA ASN A 7 -19.62 20.07 47.32
C ASN A 7 -20.57 19.14 46.56
N ALA A 8 -20.86 19.47 45.30
CA ALA A 8 -21.01 18.49 44.23
C ALA A 8 -20.04 18.94 43.13
N PRO A 9 -19.16 18.05 42.63
CA PRO A 9 -19.40 17.55 41.28
C PRO A 9 -18.79 16.14 41.06
N VAL A 10 -19.59 15.08 41.18
CA VAL A 10 -19.17 13.71 40.76
C VAL A 10 -19.79 13.32 39.40
N ARG A 11 -20.48 14.25 38.72
CA ARG A 11 -21.25 13.94 37.50
C ARG A 11 -20.62 14.35 36.18
N THR A 12 -19.36 14.81 36.17
CA THR A 12 -18.68 15.31 34.96
C THR A 12 -17.56 14.42 34.43
N LEU A 13 -17.41 13.18 34.92
CA LEU A 13 -16.41 12.23 34.42
C LEU A 13 -16.96 11.09 33.56
N ALA A 14 -18.29 10.96 33.40
CA ALA A 14 -18.90 9.87 32.62
C ALA A 14 -19.20 10.22 31.14
N ILE A 15 -19.10 11.49 30.75
CA ILE A 15 -19.49 11.96 29.41
C ILE A 15 -18.29 12.05 28.46
N ALA A 16 -17.06 12.11 28.97
CA ALA A 16 -15.86 12.20 28.13
C ALA A 16 -15.41 10.84 27.54
N THR A 17 -15.80 9.71 28.16
CA THR A 17 -15.41 8.36 27.70
C THR A 17 -16.30 7.82 26.57
N SER A 18 -17.49 8.38 26.34
CA SER A 18 -18.41 7.94 25.30
C SER A 18 -18.18 8.61 23.93
N ALA A 19 -17.53 9.77 23.89
CA ALA A 19 -17.24 10.48 22.63
C ALA A 19 -15.98 9.94 21.90
N LEU A 20 -15.02 9.37 22.61
CA LEU A 20 -13.77 8.87 22.01
C LEU A 20 -13.96 7.56 21.24
N VAL A 21 -14.97 6.76 21.60
CA VAL A 21 -15.33 5.53 20.88
C VAL A 21 -16.00 5.86 19.55
N LEU A 22 -16.75 6.96 19.43
CA LEU A 22 -17.51 7.31 18.22
C LEU A 22 -16.64 7.82 17.06
N VAL A 23 -15.57 8.57 17.34
CA VAL A 23 -14.74 9.15 16.26
C VAL A 23 -13.82 8.10 15.62
N THR A 24 -13.33 7.14 16.40
CA THR A 24 -12.50 6.04 15.86
C THR A 24 -13.36 4.94 15.23
N SER A 25 -14.52 4.61 15.82
CA SER A 25 -15.46 3.66 15.25
C SER A 25 -16.18 4.17 14.00
N GLY A 26 -16.30 5.49 13.80
CA GLY A 26 -16.93 6.06 12.60
C GLY A 26 -16.21 5.66 11.30
N SER A 27 -14.88 5.62 11.29
CA SER A 27 -14.12 5.25 10.08
C SER A 27 -14.25 3.75 9.74
N MET A 28 -14.29 2.89 10.75
CA MET A 28 -14.50 1.45 10.58
C MET A 28 -15.97 1.13 10.27
N ALA A 29 -16.91 1.81 10.94
CA ALA A 29 -18.34 1.67 10.70
C ALA A 29 -18.71 2.15 9.30
N TYR A 30 -18.12 3.24 8.79
CA TYR A 30 -18.38 3.74 7.45
C TYR A 30 -17.86 2.78 6.36
N LYS A 31 -16.66 2.21 6.54
CA LYS A 31 -16.13 1.17 5.64
C LYS A 31 -16.96 -0.12 5.72
N ALA A 32 -17.36 -0.54 6.92
CA ALA A 32 -18.25 -1.68 7.10
C ALA A 32 -19.65 -1.42 6.49
N LEU A 33 -20.15 -0.17 6.54
CA LEU A 33 -21.41 0.23 5.93
C LEU A 33 -21.34 0.17 4.40
N ALA A 34 -20.24 0.66 3.83
CA ALA A 34 -20.00 0.64 2.41
C ALA A 34 -19.81 -0.79 1.86
N GLU A 35 -19.18 -1.68 2.63
CA GLU A 35 -18.89 -3.05 2.19
C GLU A 35 -20.00 -4.08 2.52
N TYR A 36 -20.79 -3.86 3.58
CA TYR A 36 -21.77 -4.85 4.09
C TYR A 36 -23.21 -4.33 4.22
N GLY A 37 -23.45 -3.02 4.13
CA GLY A 37 -24.75 -2.39 4.34
C GLY A 37 -25.24 -2.41 5.80
N TRP A 38 -26.34 -1.71 6.09
CA TRP A 38 -26.91 -1.59 7.44
C TRP A 38 -27.23 -2.94 8.11
N LYS A 39 -27.66 -3.91 7.30
CA LYS A 39 -28.00 -5.26 7.77
C LYS A 39 -26.76 -6.05 8.23
N GLY A 40 -25.61 -5.82 7.60
CA GLY A 40 -24.34 -6.45 7.98
C GLY A 40 -23.73 -5.89 9.27
N ILE A 41 -23.86 -4.58 9.50
CA ILE A 41 -23.41 -3.96 10.75
C ILE A 41 -24.24 -4.43 11.95
N LEU A 42 -25.56 -4.48 11.80
CA LEU A 42 -26.43 -4.99 12.86
C LEU A 42 -26.11 -6.45 13.19
N ASN A 43 -25.81 -7.27 12.19
CA ASN A 43 -25.38 -8.65 12.42
C ASN A 43 -24.01 -8.74 13.12
N ILE A 44 -23.03 -7.89 12.78
CA ILE A 44 -21.73 -7.88 13.44
C ILE A 44 -21.85 -7.52 14.94
N ILE A 45 -22.72 -6.56 15.26
CA ILE A 45 -22.94 -6.11 16.64
C ILE A 45 -23.72 -7.17 17.44
N TRP A 46 -24.61 -7.93 16.78
CA TRP A 46 -25.56 -8.82 17.45
C TRP A 46 -25.15 -10.30 17.46
N GLU A 47 -24.63 -10.84 16.37
CA GLU A 47 -24.32 -12.27 16.18
C GLU A 47 -22.80 -12.57 16.11
N GLY A 48 -21.94 -11.55 16.06
CA GLY A 48 -20.53 -11.69 15.73
C GLY A 48 -20.28 -11.66 14.21
N ASP A 49 -19.02 -11.77 13.76
CA ASP A 49 -18.69 -11.68 12.33
C ASP A 49 -19.29 -12.86 11.55
N PRO A 50 -20.28 -12.65 10.66
CA PRO A 50 -20.91 -13.75 9.93
C PRO A 50 -19.99 -14.34 8.84
N PHE A 51 -18.87 -13.68 8.49
CA PHE A 51 -17.97 -14.11 7.43
C PHE A 51 -16.48 -13.95 7.81
N PRO A 52 -15.98 -14.66 8.83
CA PRO A 52 -14.60 -14.50 9.31
C PRO A 52 -13.57 -14.81 8.21
N ASN A 53 -13.83 -15.83 7.38
CA ASN A 53 -12.95 -16.20 6.26
C ASN A 53 -12.85 -15.08 5.22
N LEU A 54 -13.96 -14.39 4.92
CA LEU A 54 -13.97 -13.27 3.97
C LEU A 54 -13.08 -12.12 4.45
N ARG A 55 -13.16 -11.79 5.75
CA ARG A 55 -12.35 -10.73 6.36
C ARG A 55 -10.86 -11.04 6.27
N ILE A 56 -10.47 -12.29 6.49
CA ILE A 56 -9.07 -12.73 6.34
C ILE A 56 -8.57 -12.45 4.93
N HIS A 57 -9.33 -12.83 3.90
CA HIS A 57 -8.92 -12.59 2.51
C HIS A 57 -8.89 -11.10 2.14
N LEU A 58 -9.83 -10.30 2.66
CA LEU A 58 -9.82 -8.85 2.45
C LEU A 58 -8.62 -8.18 3.12
N ASN A 59 -8.25 -8.61 4.33
CA ASN A 59 -7.07 -8.11 5.01
C ASN A 59 -5.80 -8.48 4.25
N ILE A 60 -5.67 -9.73 3.79
CA ILE A 60 -4.54 -10.16 2.95
C ILE A 60 -4.43 -9.31 1.69
N LEU A 61 -5.55 -9.10 0.97
CA LEU A 61 -5.56 -8.26 -0.23
C LEU A 61 -5.16 -6.82 0.08
N ARG A 62 -5.61 -6.25 1.20
CA ARG A 62 -5.26 -4.89 1.61
C ARG A 62 -3.77 -4.76 1.97
N ASP A 63 -3.21 -5.77 2.62
CA ASP A 63 -1.78 -5.78 2.98
C ASP A 63 -0.91 -5.93 1.71
N ILE A 64 -1.39 -6.69 0.72
CA ILE A 64 -0.77 -6.76 -0.60
C ILE A 64 -0.91 -5.42 -1.34
N GLU A 65 -2.08 -4.77 -1.32
CA GLU A 65 -2.31 -3.43 -1.88
C GLU A 65 -1.29 -2.42 -1.32
N ALA A 66 -1.12 -2.38 0.00
CA ALA A 66 -0.16 -1.49 0.66
C ALA A 66 1.30 -1.79 0.26
N SER A 67 1.63 -3.07 0.05
CA SER A 67 2.96 -3.48 -0.42
C SER A 67 3.21 -3.02 -1.85
N PHE A 68 2.22 -3.15 -2.75
CA PHE A 68 2.32 -2.63 -4.11
C PHE A 68 2.48 -1.11 -4.16
N GLU A 69 1.81 -0.35 -3.27
CA GLU A 69 2.00 1.09 -3.19
C GLU A 69 3.45 1.47 -2.86
N GLN A 70 4.10 0.72 -1.96
CA GLN A 70 5.51 0.91 -1.65
C GLN A 70 6.41 0.65 -2.86
N GLU A 71 6.16 -0.44 -3.60
CA GLU A 71 6.92 -0.77 -4.80
C GLU A 71 6.69 0.24 -5.94
N ILE A 72 5.46 0.78 -6.08
CA ILE A 72 5.19 1.88 -7.03
C ILE A 72 6.07 3.08 -6.72
N HIS A 73 6.13 3.50 -5.46
CA HIS A 73 6.99 4.61 -5.05
C HIS A 73 8.47 4.31 -5.30
N ALA A 74 8.90 3.07 -5.08
CA ALA A 74 10.27 2.64 -5.37
C ALA A 74 10.59 2.73 -6.86
N ILE A 75 9.74 2.20 -7.76
CA ILE A 75 9.92 2.32 -9.21
C ILE A 75 9.91 3.78 -9.64
N ALA A 76 8.94 4.57 -9.18
CA ALA A 76 8.86 6.00 -9.54
C ALA A 76 10.13 6.77 -9.14
N SER A 77 10.71 6.46 -7.98
CA SER A 77 11.98 7.06 -7.56
C SER A 77 13.17 6.68 -8.47
N LEU A 78 13.17 5.46 -9.00
CA LEU A 78 14.21 4.98 -9.92
C LEU A 78 14.06 5.62 -11.30
N GLU A 79 12.83 5.73 -11.80
CA GLU A 79 12.50 6.42 -13.05
C GLU A 79 12.86 7.90 -12.97
N GLU A 80 12.54 8.57 -11.86
CA GLU A 80 12.92 9.98 -11.65
C GLU A 80 14.45 10.15 -11.63
N ALA A 81 15.17 9.25 -10.97
CA ALA A 81 16.63 9.28 -10.96
C ALA A 81 17.23 9.05 -12.36
N LEU A 82 16.60 8.19 -13.18
CA LEU A 82 16.98 7.95 -14.56
C LEU A 82 16.74 9.19 -15.43
N GLU A 83 15.58 9.83 -15.29
CA GLU A 83 15.26 11.04 -16.05
C GLU A 83 16.19 12.20 -15.68
N ARG A 84 16.53 12.37 -14.40
CA ARG A 84 17.57 13.33 -13.99
C ARG A 84 18.92 13.02 -14.64
N ALA A 85 19.33 11.76 -14.62
CA ALA A 85 20.58 11.35 -15.26
C ALA A 85 20.59 11.59 -16.77
N ARG A 86 19.44 11.42 -17.45
CA ARG A 86 19.28 11.76 -18.86
C ARG A 86 19.42 13.26 -19.10
N LEU A 87 18.76 14.09 -18.29
CA LEU A 87 18.85 15.54 -18.38
C LEU A 87 20.29 16.04 -18.18
N ASP A 88 21.01 15.47 -17.21
CA ASP A 88 22.41 15.81 -16.94
C ASP A 88 23.38 15.32 -18.03
N SER A 89 22.95 14.35 -18.85
CA SER A 89 23.74 13.76 -19.95
C SER A 89 23.48 14.37 -21.34
N VAL A 90 22.55 15.34 -21.45
CA VAL A 90 22.07 15.87 -22.75
C VAL A 90 23.22 16.34 -23.65
N ASP A 91 24.30 16.85 -23.06
CA ASP A 91 25.46 17.36 -23.79
C ASP A 91 26.46 16.27 -24.25
N SER A 92 26.42 15.07 -23.68
CA SER A 92 27.45 14.03 -23.90
C SER A 92 27.00 12.90 -24.85
N GLY A 93 25.70 12.64 -24.98
CA GLY A 93 25.16 11.58 -25.86
C GLY A 93 25.62 10.15 -25.52
N ASP A 94 26.36 9.99 -24.42
CA ASP A 94 26.97 8.73 -23.99
C ASP A 94 26.05 8.00 -23.00
N LYS A 95 25.58 6.81 -23.39
CA LYS A 95 24.70 5.99 -22.54
C LYS A 95 25.40 5.44 -21.30
N ALA A 96 26.71 5.20 -21.38
CA ALA A 96 27.47 4.75 -20.22
C ALA A 96 27.54 5.86 -19.16
N LEU A 97 27.62 7.12 -19.60
CA LEU A 97 27.55 8.28 -18.72
C LEU A 97 26.17 8.40 -18.06
N VAL A 98 25.06 8.18 -18.80
CA VAL A 98 23.70 8.15 -18.22
C VAL A 98 23.61 7.15 -17.07
N VAL A 99 24.12 5.92 -17.23
CA VAL A 99 24.04 4.91 -16.16
C VAL A 99 24.90 5.27 -14.96
N ARG A 100 26.08 5.86 -15.16
CA ARG A 100 26.91 6.34 -14.04
C ARG A 100 26.21 7.45 -13.25
N LEU A 101 25.60 8.40 -13.95
CA LEU A 101 24.80 9.46 -13.31
C LEU A 101 23.55 8.92 -12.63
N TRP A 102 22.90 7.93 -13.24
CA TRP A 102 21.75 7.25 -12.65
C TRP A 102 22.14 6.56 -11.35
N GLN A 103 23.27 5.86 -11.33
CA GLN A 103 23.81 5.23 -10.14
C GLN A 103 24.19 6.26 -9.06
N SER A 104 24.74 7.43 -9.42
CA SER A 104 25.05 8.49 -8.44
C SER A 104 23.80 9.15 -7.86
N ASN A 105 22.70 9.16 -8.61
CA ASN A 105 21.43 9.75 -8.18
C ASN A 105 20.62 8.83 -7.24
N ILE A 106 21.08 7.59 -7.01
CA ILE A 106 20.40 6.64 -6.12
C ILE A 106 21.13 6.57 -4.78
N PRO A 107 20.44 6.85 -3.65
CA PRO A 107 21.08 6.86 -2.34
C PRO A 107 21.54 5.47 -1.92
N GLN A 108 22.85 5.36 -1.65
CA GLN A 108 23.55 4.34 -0.85
C GLN A 108 23.35 2.85 -1.22
N THR A 109 22.70 2.55 -2.34
CA THR A 109 22.45 1.17 -2.79
C THR A 109 22.92 0.98 -4.22
N ASP A 110 23.56 -0.17 -4.47
CA ASP A 110 23.92 -0.61 -5.81
C ASP A 110 22.63 -0.75 -6.64
N LEU A 111 22.51 0.07 -7.70
CA LEU A 111 21.35 0.13 -8.59
C LEU A 111 20.98 -1.28 -9.10
N ARG A 112 21.97 -2.10 -9.42
CA ARG A 112 21.73 -3.48 -9.89
C ARG A 112 21.06 -4.33 -8.81
N LYS A 113 21.53 -4.22 -7.56
CA LYS A 113 20.94 -4.96 -6.43
C LYS A 113 19.52 -4.46 -6.15
N LYS A 114 19.29 -3.15 -6.23
CA LYS A 114 17.98 -2.56 -6.02
C LYS A 114 16.97 -3.02 -7.08
N LEU A 115 17.35 -3.03 -8.36
CA LEU A 115 16.51 -3.56 -9.44
C LEU A 115 16.22 -5.06 -9.28
N ALA A 116 17.24 -5.86 -8.93
CA ALA A 116 17.05 -7.30 -8.70
C ALA A 116 16.13 -7.58 -7.50
N PHE A 117 16.29 -6.83 -6.41
CA PHE A 117 15.41 -6.93 -5.25
C PHE A 117 13.96 -6.54 -5.57
N LEU A 118 13.77 -5.51 -6.38
CA LEU A 118 12.45 -5.05 -6.80
C LEU A 118 11.74 -6.10 -7.65
N SER A 119 12.45 -6.69 -8.63
CA SER A 119 11.94 -7.80 -9.44
C SER A 119 11.49 -8.99 -8.58
N ASP A 120 12.35 -9.46 -7.66
CA ASP A 120 12.03 -10.58 -6.76
C ASP A 120 10.85 -10.26 -5.83
N THR A 121 10.73 -9.00 -5.39
CA THR A 121 9.61 -8.56 -4.54
C THR A 121 8.30 -8.54 -5.31
N LEU A 122 8.30 -8.06 -6.56
CA LEU A 122 7.12 -8.08 -7.42
C LEU A 122 6.66 -9.50 -7.74
N ASP A 123 7.58 -10.43 -8.03
CA ASP A 123 7.27 -11.85 -8.24
C ASP A 123 6.59 -12.47 -7.00
N LYS A 124 7.14 -12.18 -5.80
CA LYS A 124 6.54 -12.63 -4.53
C LYS A 124 5.16 -12.03 -4.31
N LEU A 125 4.93 -10.77 -4.66
CA LEU A 125 3.63 -10.13 -4.54
C LEU A 125 2.62 -10.71 -5.53
N ALA A 126 3.01 -10.92 -6.80
CA ALA A 126 2.19 -11.58 -7.80
C ALA A 126 1.76 -12.98 -7.34
N PHE A 127 2.71 -13.77 -6.82
CA PHE A 127 2.43 -15.07 -6.25
C PHE A 127 1.43 -15.01 -5.08
N LYS A 128 1.58 -14.05 -4.16
CA LYS A 128 0.62 -13.85 -3.06
C LYS A 128 -0.78 -13.47 -3.56
N VAL A 129 -0.89 -12.65 -4.60
CA VAL A 129 -2.18 -12.32 -5.24
C VAL A 129 -2.83 -13.59 -5.78
N ASP A 130 -2.07 -14.45 -6.44
CA ASP A 130 -2.59 -15.68 -7.03
C ASP A 130 -3.09 -16.69 -6.01
N GLN A 131 -2.45 -16.75 -4.84
CA GLN A 131 -2.90 -17.59 -3.72
C GLN A 131 -4.25 -17.18 -3.13
N VAL A 132 -4.73 -15.96 -3.36
CA VAL A 132 -6.03 -15.54 -2.84
C VAL A 132 -7.16 -16.26 -3.59
N PRO A 133 -8.01 -17.06 -2.90
CA PRO A 133 -9.10 -17.78 -3.54
C PRO A 133 -10.14 -16.83 -4.14
N ALA A 134 -10.45 -17.01 -5.43
CA ALA A 134 -11.35 -16.13 -6.17
C ALA A 134 -12.84 -16.50 -6.02
N GLU A 135 -13.13 -17.68 -5.45
CA GLU A 135 -14.47 -18.29 -5.40
C GLU A 135 -15.40 -17.64 -4.38
N ILE A 136 -14.88 -16.76 -3.53
CA ILE A 136 -15.58 -16.37 -2.31
C ILE A 136 -16.63 -15.29 -2.58
N LYS A 137 -16.34 -14.23 -3.35
CA LYS A 137 -17.29 -13.16 -3.76
C LYS A 137 -16.80 -12.38 -4.99
N CYS A 138 -17.73 -11.76 -5.72
CA CYS A 138 -17.44 -10.92 -6.90
C CYS A 138 -16.44 -9.78 -6.61
N ASN A 139 -16.53 -9.13 -5.44
CA ASN A 139 -15.64 -8.04 -5.04
C ASN A 139 -14.18 -8.50 -4.87
N ILE A 140 -13.95 -9.69 -4.29
CA ILE A 140 -12.61 -10.27 -4.13
C ILE A 140 -12.01 -10.56 -5.51
N ARG A 141 -12.81 -11.13 -6.41
CA ARG A 141 -12.38 -11.42 -7.78
C ARG A 141 -11.98 -10.14 -8.53
N GLN A 142 -12.75 -9.06 -8.39
CA GLN A 142 -12.43 -7.77 -9.01
C GLN A 142 -11.13 -7.15 -8.44
N ARG A 143 -10.97 -7.14 -7.12
CA ARG A 143 -9.74 -6.65 -6.47
C ARG A 143 -8.52 -7.47 -6.84
N LYS A 144 -8.62 -8.80 -6.81
CA LYS A 144 -7.56 -9.71 -7.27
C LYS A 144 -7.16 -9.39 -8.71
N LYS A 145 -8.13 -9.27 -9.62
CA LYS A 145 -7.86 -8.93 -11.02
C LYS A 145 -7.14 -7.58 -11.15
N LYS A 146 -7.56 -6.56 -10.41
CA LYS A 146 -6.90 -5.25 -10.39
C LYS A 146 -5.44 -5.37 -9.95
N LEU A 147 -5.17 -6.09 -8.87
CA LEU A 147 -3.83 -6.31 -8.35
C LEU A 147 -2.95 -7.12 -9.32
N SER A 148 -3.50 -8.15 -9.97
CA SER A 148 -2.77 -8.92 -10.98
C SER A 148 -2.35 -8.04 -12.17
N LEU A 149 -3.25 -7.16 -12.65
CA LEU A 149 -2.92 -6.21 -13.72
C LEU A 149 -1.84 -5.20 -13.28
N GLN A 150 -1.93 -4.74 -12.03
CA GLN A 150 -0.95 -3.83 -11.45
C GLN A 150 0.42 -4.51 -11.29
N ALA A 151 0.46 -5.79 -10.91
CA ALA A 151 1.71 -6.55 -10.84
C ALA A 151 2.38 -6.64 -12.21
N VAL A 152 1.61 -6.96 -13.26
CA VAL A 152 2.12 -7.05 -14.64
C VAL A 152 2.70 -5.72 -15.11
N ASP A 153 2.00 -4.60 -14.89
CA ASP A 153 2.49 -3.26 -15.24
C ASP A 153 3.83 -2.93 -14.55
N LEU A 154 3.93 -3.20 -13.24
CA LEU A 154 5.15 -2.92 -12.48
C LEU A 154 6.31 -3.82 -12.89
N MET A 155 6.03 -5.09 -13.23
CA MET A 155 7.04 -6.01 -13.74
C MET A 155 7.58 -5.53 -15.10
N GLU A 156 6.71 -5.13 -16.03
CA GLU A 156 7.11 -4.60 -17.35
C GLU A 156 7.98 -3.34 -17.23
N ARG A 157 7.60 -2.43 -16.33
CA ARG A 157 8.41 -1.23 -16.02
C ARG A 157 9.77 -1.58 -15.44
N THR A 158 9.81 -2.55 -14.53
CA THR A 158 11.07 -3.02 -13.92
C THR A 158 11.97 -3.69 -14.95
N ASP A 159 11.41 -4.53 -15.82
CA ASP A 159 12.15 -5.17 -16.92
C ASP A 159 12.73 -4.14 -17.88
N THR A 160 11.97 -3.08 -18.18
CA THR A 160 12.45 -1.96 -18.99
C THR A 160 13.66 -1.29 -18.34
N LEU A 161 13.60 -0.99 -17.04
CA LEU A 161 14.73 -0.41 -16.30
C LEU A 161 15.96 -1.34 -16.29
N ILE A 162 15.75 -2.64 -16.09
CA ILE A 162 16.81 -3.66 -16.13
C ILE A 162 17.45 -3.74 -17.52
N ASN A 163 16.65 -3.71 -18.58
CA ASN A 163 17.13 -3.77 -19.95
C ASN A 163 17.94 -2.53 -20.32
N LEU A 164 17.49 -1.34 -19.92
CA LEU A 164 18.26 -0.09 -20.09
C LEU A 164 19.61 -0.16 -19.36
N PHE A 165 19.61 -0.66 -18.12
CA PHE A 165 20.84 -0.85 -17.37
C PHE A 165 21.81 -1.83 -18.06
N LYS A 166 21.30 -2.95 -18.57
CA LYS A 166 22.11 -3.95 -19.29
C LYS A 166 22.71 -3.41 -20.58
N GLN A 167 21.92 -2.69 -21.39
CA GLN A 167 22.38 -2.14 -22.66
C GLN A 167 23.56 -1.17 -22.48
N ALA A 168 23.47 -0.29 -21.49
CA ALA A 168 24.53 0.67 -21.20
C ALA A 168 25.74 0.06 -20.48
N ALA A 169 25.63 -1.16 -19.93
CA ALA A 169 26.76 -1.90 -19.36
C ALA A 169 27.52 -2.76 -20.39
N SER A 170 26.94 -2.98 -21.58
CA SER A 170 27.56 -3.74 -22.68
C SER A 170 28.32 -2.90 -23.69
N GLU A 171 28.20 -1.57 -23.61
CA GLU A 171 28.97 -0.58 -24.39
C GLU A 171 30.26 -0.20 -23.64
#